data_AF-A0A059ECQ6-F1
#
_entry.id   AF-A0A059ECQ6-F1
#
_cell.length_a   1.000
_cell.length_b   1.000
_cell.length_c   1.000
_cell.angle_alpha   90.00
_cell.angle_beta   90.00
_cell.angle_gamma   90.00
#
_symmetry.space_group_name_H-M   'P 1'
#
loop_
_entity.id
_entity.type
_entity.pdbx_description
1 polymer ?
#
loop_
_entity_poly.entity_id
_entity_poly.type
_entity_poly.pdbx_seq_one_letter_code
_entity_poly.pdbx_strand_id
1 'polypeptide(L)'
;MSEIVAAEAALSRLETVLATERVALMSGQVHQIAELMSEKMEATQAVDALISSEHPALGRERIRTRLKGISAAAIENAQHFKAAQNGLRSLAARIGNMAQDSYVGAYSSNGLQTPFTKATGNYLKKA
;
A
#
# COMPACT_ATOMS: atom_id res chain seq x y z
N MET A 1 -31.81 -16.61 -14.52
CA MET A 1 -30.60 -16.26 -15.30
C MET A 1 -30.01 -14.91 -14.88
N SER A 2 -30.81 -13.87 -14.67
CA SER A 2 -30.34 -12.52 -14.27
C SER A 2 -29.46 -12.49 -13.02
N GLU A 3 -29.85 -13.20 -11.96
CA GLU A 3 -29.13 -13.18 -10.67
C GLU A 3 -27.74 -13.81 -10.72
N ILE A 4 -27.57 -14.88 -11.50
CA ILE A 4 -26.27 -15.53 -11.69
C ILE A 4 -25.34 -14.61 -12.49
N VAL A 5 -25.87 -13.92 -13.50
CA VAL A 5 -25.11 -12.94 -14.29
C VAL A 5 -24.67 -11.77 -13.42
N ALA A 6 -25.54 -11.30 -12.51
CA ALA A 6 -25.18 -10.28 -11.54
C ALA A 6 -24.05 -10.73 -10.59
N ALA A 7 -24.12 -11.96 -10.08
CA ALA A 7 -23.06 -12.53 -9.26
C ALA A 7 -21.73 -12.68 -10.02
N GLU A 8 -21.79 -13.15 -11.27
CA GLU A 8 -20.61 -13.26 -12.12
C GLU A 8 -19.99 -11.89 -12.44
N ALA A 9 -20.82 -10.86 -12.66
CA ALA A 9 -20.37 -9.50 -12.91
C ALA A 9 -19.71 -8.87 -11.67
N ALA A 10 -20.27 -9.05 -10.48
CA ALA A 10 -19.69 -8.54 -9.24
C ALA A 10 -18.30 -9.15 -8.99
N LEU A 11 -18.15 -10.47 -9.19
CA LEU A 11 -16.86 -11.14 -9.06
C LEU A 11 -15.86 -10.67 -10.11
N SER A 12 -16.30 -10.52 -11.37
CA SER A 12 -15.43 -10.02 -12.44
C SER A 12 -14.93 -8.61 -12.15
N ARG A 13 -15.80 -7.74 -11.64
CA ARG A 13 -15.42 -6.38 -11.23
C ARG A 13 -14.33 -6.42 -10.16
N LEU A 14 -14.51 -7.22 -9.11
CA LEU A 14 -13.51 -7.33 -8.05
C LEU A 14 -12.18 -7.92 -8.55
N GLU A 15 -12.23 -8.95 -9.40
CA GLU A 15 -11.04 -9.52 -10.03
C GLU A 15 -10.27 -8.48 -10.87
N THR A 16 -10.98 -7.67 -11.67
CA THR A 16 -10.37 -6.59 -12.45
C THR A 16 -9.72 -5.55 -11.54
N VAL A 17 -10.40 -5.11 -10.48
CA VAL A 17 -9.83 -4.13 -9.54
C VAL A 17 -8.58 -4.67 -8.86
N LEU A 18 -8.59 -5.93 -8.41
CA LEU A 18 -7.41 -6.57 -7.82
C LEU A 18 -6.26 -6.73 -8.81
N ALA A 19 -6.55 -7.00 -10.09
CA ALA A 19 -5.53 -7.06 -11.13
C ALA A 19 -4.91 -5.68 -11.40
N THR A 20 -5.71 -4.62 -11.49
CA THR A 20 -5.23 -3.25 -11.67
C THR A 20 -4.42 -2.79 -10.46
N GLU A 21 -4.88 -3.08 -9.24
CA GLU A 21 -4.14 -2.81 -8.00
C GLU A 21 -2.77 -3.49 -8.01
N ARG A 22 -2.69 -4.74 -8.47
CA ARG A 22 -1.42 -5.47 -8.58
C ARG A 22 -0.44 -4.77 -9.51
N VAL A 23 -0.90 -4.32 -10.68
CA VAL A 23 -0.06 -3.60 -11.65
C VAL A 23 0.46 -2.30 -11.03
N ALA A 24 -0.40 -1.53 -10.34
CA ALA A 24 0.01 -0.31 -9.66
C ALA A 24 1.03 -0.58 -8.54
N LEU A 25 0.84 -1.66 -7.77
CA LEU A 25 1.75 -2.09 -6.71
C LEU A 25 3.12 -2.50 -7.24
N MET A 26 3.15 -3.32 -8.29
CA MET A 26 4.40 -3.81 -8.89
C MET A 26 5.17 -2.71 -9.61
N SER A 27 4.48 -1.70 -10.16
CA SER A 27 5.10 -0.54 -10.79
C SER A 27 5.50 0.57 -9.81
N GLY A 28 5.18 0.42 -8.51
CA GLY A 28 5.46 1.43 -7.48
C GLY A 28 4.57 2.68 -7.58
N GLN A 29 3.49 2.64 -8.35
CA GLN A 29 2.57 3.75 -8.57
C GLN A 29 1.53 3.84 -7.45
N VAL A 30 1.98 4.15 -6.23
CA VAL A 30 1.13 4.15 -5.02
C VAL A 30 -0.03 5.15 -5.08
N HIS A 31 0.10 6.24 -5.85
CA HIS A 31 -0.99 7.20 -6.05
C HIS A 31 -2.22 6.58 -6.73
N GLN A 32 -2.02 5.70 -7.72
CA GLN A 32 -3.12 5.01 -8.42
C GLN A 32 -3.87 4.06 -7.49
N ILE A 33 -3.19 3.51 -6.47
CA ILE A 33 -3.83 2.68 -5.46
C ILE A 33 -4.85 3.49 -4.68
N ALA A 34 -4.54 4.74 -4.35
CA ALA A 34 -5.47 5.62 -3.65
C ALA A 34 -6.72 5.93 -4.49
N GLU A 35 -6.55 6.15 -5.79
CA GLU A 35 -7.66 6.35 -6.74
C GLU A 35 -8.55 5.09 -6.86
N LEU A 36 -7.95 3.91 -6.83
CA LEU A 36 -8.66 2.62 -6.89
C LEU A 36 -9.42 2.24 -5.60
N MET A 37 -9.19 2.92 -4.47
CA MET A 37 -9.79 2.51 -3.19
C MET A 37 -11.31 2.58 -3.20
N SER A 38 -11.91 3.61 -3.80
CA SER A 38 -13.38 3.72 -3.87
C SER A 38 -13.97 2.58 -4.67
N GLU A 39 -13.41 2.30 -5.85
CA GLU A 39 -13.88 1.23 -6.71
C GLU A 39 -13.70 -0.15 -6.07
N LYS A 40 -12.56 -0.37 -5.40
CA LYS A 40 -12.28 -1.60 -4.65
C LYS A 40 -13.30 -1.81 -3.54
N MET A 41 -13.61 -0.76 -2.77
CA MET A 41 -14.57 -0.83 -1.68
C MET A 41 -15.98 -1.18 -2.21
N GLU A 42 -16.43 -0.54 -3.28
CA GLU A 42 -17.71 -0.88 -3.92
C GLU A 42 -17.75 -2.32 -4.44
N ALA A 43 -16.68 -2.78 -5.09
CA ALA A 43 -16.60 -4.13 -5.63
C ALA A 43 -16.57 -5.19 -4.50
N THR A 44 -15.87 -4.92 -3.39
CA THR A 44 -15.88 -5.78 -2.21
C THR A 44 -17.26 -5.82 -1.57
N GLN A 45 -17.92 -4.67 -1.38
CA GLN A 45 -19.28 -4.62 -0.83
C GLN A 45 -20.29 -5.39 -1.70
N ALA A 46 -20.15 -5.31 -3.03
CA ALA A 46 -21.00 -6.09 -3.93
C ALA A 46 -20.82 -7.60 -3.76
N VAL A 47 -19.59 -8.07 -3.54
CA VAL A 47 -19.32 -9.49 -3.25
C VAL A 47 -19.79 -9.89 -1.86
N ASP A 48 -19.59 -9.03 -0.85
CA ASP A 48 -20.06 -9.26 0.52
C ASP A 48 -21.59 -9.33 0.60
N ALA A 49 -22.29 -8.52 -0.19
CA ALA A 49 -23.75 -8.58 -0.31
C ALA A 49 -24.22 -9.95 -0.84
N LEU A 50 -23.52 -10.50 -1.85
CA LEU A 50 -23.83 -11.84 -2.37
C LEU A 50 -23.63 -12.93 -1.32
N ILE A 51 -22.55 -12.81 -0.53
CA ILE A 51 -22.23 -13.76 0.56
C ILE A 51 -23.29 -13.66 1.65
N SER A 52 -23.62 -12.45 2.07
CA SER A 52 -24.58 -12.18 3.15
C SER A 52 -26.01 -12.58 2.78
N SER A 53 -26.37 -12.51 1.50
CA SER A 53 -27.68 -12.95 0.99
C SER A 53 -27.76 -14.45 0.71
N GLU A 54 -26.72 -15.23 1.04
CA GLU A 54 -26.60 -16.66 0.70
C GLU A 54 -26.92 -16.95 -0.77
N HIS A 55 -26.41 -16.08 -1.67
CA HIS A 55 -26.87 -16.05 -3.05
C HIS A 55 -26.76 -17.44 -3.72
N PRO A 56 -27.78 -17.92 -4.46
CA PRO A 56 -27.81 -19.29 -5.01
C PRO A 56 -26.60 -19.65 -5.90
N ALA A 57 -25.97 -18.64 -6.51
CA ALA A 57 -24.76 -18.82 -7.32
C ALA A 57 -23.54 -19.31 -6.52
N LEU A 58 -23.48 -19.07 -5.20
CA LEU A 58 -22.35 -19.47 -4.33
C LEU A 58 -22.21 -20.98 -4.16
N GLY A 59 -23.28 -21.75 -4.41
CA GLY A 59 -23.24 -23.21 -4.43
C GLY A 59 -22.48 -23.79 -5.62
N ARG A 60 -22.21 -23.00 -6.66
CA ARG A 60 -21.55 -23.46 -7.88
C ARG A 60 -20.05 -23.51 -7.70
N GLU A 61 -19.45 -24.64 -8.09
CA GLU A 61 -18.00 -24.85 -7.94
C GLU A 61 -17.17 -23.77 -8.64
N ARG A 62 -17.59 -23.33 -9.83
CA ARG A 62 -16.94 -22.24 -10.57
C ARG A 62 -16.83 -20.95 -9.73
N ILE A 63 -17.90 -20.57 -9.05
CA ILE A 63 -17.96 -19.33 -8.24
C ILE A 63 -17.09 -19.48 -6.99
N ARG A 64 -17.11 -20.65 -6.35
CA ARG A 64 -16.24 -20.95 -5.20
C ARG A 64 -14.77 -20.87 -5.57
N THR A 65 -14.38 -21.41 -6.72
CA THR A 65 -13.01 -21.33 -7.22
C THR A 65 -12.60 -19.88 -7.48
N ARG A 66 -13.48 -19.07 -8.06
CA ARG A 66 -13.23 -17.62 -8.25
C ARG A 66 -13.05 -16.89 -6.93
N LEU A 67 -13.91 -17.13 -5.93
CA LEU A 67 -13.77 -16.54 -4.60
C LEU A 67 -12.44 -16.91 -3.92
N LYS A 68 -12.01 -18.17 -4.04
CA LYS A 68 -10.67 -18.60 -3.58
C LYS A 68 -9.56 -17.83 -4.30
N GLY A 69 -9.69 -17.65 -5.62
CA GLY A 69 -8.76 -16.88 -6.43
C GLY A 69 -8.70 -15.41 -6.02
N ILE A 70 -9.84 -14.77 -5.80
CA ILE A 70 -9.96 -13.39 -5.29
C ILE A 70 -9.28 -13.26 -3.92
N SER A 71 -9.52 -14.20 -3.00
CA SER A 71 -8.89 -14.20 -1.68
C SER A 71 -7.36 -14.31 -1.80
N ALA A 72 -6.86 -15.25 -2.60
CA ALA A 72 -5.43 -15.39 -2.85
C ALA A 72 -4.83 -14.11 -3.47
N ALA A 73 -5.52 -13.52 -4.44
CA ALA A 73 -5.07 -12.30 -5.11
C ALA A 73 -5.01 -11.10 -4.15
N ALA A 74 -6.00 -10.96 -3.27
CA ALA A 74 -6.04 -9.93 -2.24
C ALA A 74 -4.88 -10.10 -1.22
N ILE A 75 -4.58 -11.34 -0.81
CA ILE A 75 -3.46 -11.64 0.08
C ILE A 75 -2.13 -11.25 -0.57
N GLU A 76 -1.92 -11.62 -1.84
CA GLU A 76 -0.71 -11.28 -2.58
C GLU A 76 -0.56 -9.76 -2.76
N ASN A 77 -1.64 -9.04 -3.10
CA ASN A 77 -1.63 -7.58 -3.18
C ASN A 77 -1.28 -6.93 -1.84
N ALA A 78 -1.79 -7.46 -0.73
CA ALA A 78 -1.44 -6.97 0.61
C ALA A 78 0.06 -7.12 0.93
N GLN A 79 0.69 -8.22 0.48
CA GLN A 79 2.12 -8.42 0.63
C GLN A 79 2.93 -7.41 -0.19
N HIS A 80 2.54 -7.18 -1.45
CA HIS A 80 3.17 -6.16 -2.29
C HIS A 80 3.01 -4.76 -1.71
N PHE A 81 1.84 -4.41 -1.18
CA PHE A 81 1.61 -3.12 -0.55
C PHE A 81 2.50 -2.91 0.68
N LYS A 82 2.64 -3.94 1.52
CA LYS A 82 3.56 -3.92 2.66
C LYS A 82 5.02 -3.71 2.20
N ALA A 83 5.43 -4.36 1.12
CA ALA A 83 6.77 -4.16 0.56
C ALA A 83 6.96 -2.72 0.06
N ALA A 84 5.98 -2.15 -0.65
CA ALA A 84 6.01 -0.75 -1.10
C ALA A 84 6.11 0.23 0.08
N GLN A 85 5.32 0.03 1.15
CA GLN A 85 5.40 0.85 2.35
C GLN A 85 6.78 0.78 3.02
N ASN A 86 7.39 -0.40 3.09
CA ASN A 86 8.73 -0.56 3.65
C ASN A 86 9.78 0.18 2.82
N GLY A 87 9.66 0.13 1.48
CA GLY A 87 10.51 0.91 0.57
C GLY A 87 10.39 2.41 0.82
N LEU A 88 9.16 2.94 0.94
CA LEU A 88 8.92 4.35 1.22
C LEU A 88 9.48 4.78 2.58
N ARG A 89 9.31 3.96 3.63
CA ARG A 89 9.90 4.23 4.96
C ARG A 89 11.42 4.29 4.91
N SER A 90 12.05 3.37 4.19
CA SER A 90 13.51 3.35 3.99
C SER A 90 13.99 4.61 3.26
N LEU A 91 13.29 5.04 2.21
CA LEU A 91 13.59 6.28 1.50
C LEU A 91 13.45 7.52 2.40
N ALA A 92 12.36 7.61 3.17
CA ALA A 92 12.15 8.71 4.12
C ALA A 92 13.25 8.78 5.18
N ALA A 93 13.67 7.63 5.73
CA ALA A 93 14.79 7.56 6.67
C ALA A 93 16.11 8.02 6.04
N ARG A 94 16.39 7.61 4.80
CA ARG A 94 17.59 8.05 4.07
C ARG A 94 17.60 9.57 3.85
N ILE A 95 16.47 10.14 3.44
CA ILE A 95 16.34 11.59 3.23
C ILE A 95 16.51 12.34 4.57
N GLY A 96 15.87 11.86 5.64
CA GLY A 96 16.01 12.42 6.98
C GLY A 96 17.47 12.40 7.47
N ASN A 97 18.16 11.28 7.29
CA ASN A 97 19.57 11.16 7.66
C ASN A 97 20.47 12.05 6.80
N MET A 98 20.25 12.13 5.47
CA MET A 98 21.01 13.06 4.62
C MET A 98 20.83 14.52 5.05
N ALA A 99 19.62 14.92 5.42
CA ALA A 99 19.35 16.26 5.93
C ALA A 99 20.07 16.51 7.27
N GLN A 100 20.11 15.52 8.17
CA GLN A 100 20.87 15.61 9.41
C GLN A 100 22.38 15.62 9.20
N ASP A 101 22.93 14.72 8.36
CA ASP A 101 24.36 14.61 8.04
C ASP A 101 24.86 15.86 7.31
N SER A 102 24.04 16.47 6.46
CA SER A 102 24.36 17.78 5.85
C SER A 102 24.44 18.92 6.86
N TYR A 103 23.82 18.77 8.03
CA TYR A 103 23.87 19.74 9.12
C TYR A 103 25.06 19.51 10.07
N VAL A 104 25.69 18.32 10.03
CA VAL A 104 26.85 18.00 10.88
C VAL A 104 28.16 18.24 10.12
N GLY A 105 28.59 19.51 10.11
CA GLY A 105 29.99 19.87 9.95
C GLY A 105 30.41 20.28 8.54
N ALA A 106 30.30 21.58 8.25
CA ALA A 106 31.24 22.19 7.32
C ALA A 106 32.64 22.09 7.94
N TYR A 107 33.48 21.21 7.38
CA TYR A 107 34.91 21.26 7.60
C TYR A 107 35.43 22.53 6.93
N SER A 108 36.06 23.40 7.72
CA SER A 108 36.84 24.50 7.16
C SER A 108 38.00 23.90 6.34
N SER A 109 38.55 24.64 5.36
CA SER A 109 39.63 24.19 4.47
C SER A 109 40.93 23.77 5.19
N ASN A 110 40.99 23.93 6.51
CA ASN A 110 42.06 23.49 7.41
C ASN A 110 41.74 22.19 8.19
N GLY A 111 40.64 21.51 7.89
CA GLY A 111 40.25 20.25 8.55
C GLY A 111 39.68 20.41 9.96
N LEU A 112 39.52 21.63 10.46
CA LEU A 112 38.92 21.89 11.76
C LEU A 112 37.39 21.96 11.64
N GLN A 113 36.72 21.26 12.55
CA GLN A 113 35.26 21.27 12.68
C GLN A 113 34.84 22.65 13.20
N THR A 114 33.99 23.37 12.46
CA THR A 114 33.50 24.68 12.91
C THR A 114 32.26 24.47 13.78
N PRO A 115 32.30 24.70 15.11
CA PRO A 115 31.10 24.62 15.93
C PRO A 115 30.19 25.80 15.62
N PHE A 116 28.93 25.53 15.26
CA PHE A 116 27.92 26.58 15.08
C PHE A 116 27.60 27.23 16.44
N THR A 117 28.08 28.45 16.66
CA THR A 117 27.89 29.29 17.87
C THR A 117 26.47 29.81 18.09
N LYS A 118 25.45 29.25 17.42
CA LYS A 118 24.04 29.65 17.57
C LYS A 118 23.06 28.48 17.72
N ALA A 119 23.51 27.31 18.18
CA ALA A 119 22.59 26.28 18.64
C ALA A 119 22.03 26.67 20.03
N THR A 120 20.92 27.39 20.06
CA THR A 120 20.04 27.48 21.24
C THR A 120 19.36 26.13 21.44
N GLY A 121 20.08 25.17 22.00
CA GLY A 121 19.57 23.87 22.38
C GLY A 121 20.35 23.39 23.58
N ASN A 122 19.71 23.44 24.76
CA ASN A 122 20.25 22.98 26.03
C ASN A 122 20.62 21.49 25.98
N TYR A 123 21.83 21.16 25.55
CA TYR A 123 22.41 19.84 25.80
C TYR A 123 23.19 19.93 27.11
N LEU A 124 22.52 19.53 28.20
CA LEU A 124 23.12 19.28 29.50
C LEU A 124 24.25 18.27 29.32
N LYS A 125 25.49 18.72 29.52
CA LYS A 125 26.67 17.85 29.67
C LYS A 125 26.51 17.07 30.98
N LYS A 126 26.57 15.74 30.91
CA LYS A 126 26.82 14.91 32.09
C LYS A 126 28.34 14.78 32.23
N ALA A 127 28.83 15.21 33.39
CA ALA A 127 30.21 15.18 33.84
C ALA A 127 30.69 13.75 34.13
#